data_AF-A0A972C3R5-F1
#
_entry.id   AF-A0A972C3R5-F1
#
_cell.length_a   1.000
_cell.length_b   1.000
_cell.length_c   1.000
_cell.angle_alpha   90.00
_cell.angle_beta   90.00
_cell.angle_gamma   90.00
#
_symmetry.space_group_name_H-M   'P 1'
#
loop_
_entity.id
_entity.type
_entity.pdbx_description
1 polymer ?
#
loop_
_entity_poly.entity_id
_entity_poly.type
_entity_poly.pdbx_seq_one_letter_code
_entity_poly.pdbx_strand_id
1 'polypeptide(L)'
;RNYAVSQNLTTVRNRVNELGVAEPLVQRQGANRIIVELPGVQDTAEAKRILGKTANLEFRLAAEPNAPQATKEVFEFRDGMGRPPADVERSIILTGDQVTDAQSNFDENGQPQVNIRLDGHGGELMTRATRNNVGRGMAVLFIEQREVPRMVMQEVDGVMQEVSVPTFVEEKSIISLATIQSTLGNQFRITGLGSPAEASELALLLRAGGLAAPMYFAEERTIGPSLGAENISNGIAATQLGFILAMLFMVVVYRGFGFLASIALSFNLILLLALMSLLGATLTLPGIAGIVLTLGMAIDANVLIFARIREELKAGASAQRAIHEGFDKAFTAILDSNLTTLLVGAILFAMASGPIKGFAVTLSLGIVTSLFSAILVTRALINLMLGGRTGKTLSKIWL
;
A
#
# COMPACT_ATOMS: atom_id res chain seq x y z
N ARG A 1 2.56 -23.34 -12.49
CA ARG A 1 1.37 -22.63 -11.96
C ARG A 1 1.70 -21.67 -10.82
N ASN A 2 2.27 -22.12 -9.69
CA ASN A 2 2.65 -21.21 -8.59
C ASN A 2 3.65 -20.12 -9.02
N TYR A 3 4.64 -20.47 -9.84
CA TYR A 3 5.58 -19.50 -10.41
C TYR A 3 4.89 -18.37 -11.20
N ALA A 4 3.97 -18.72 -12.10
CA ALA A 4 3.26 -17.73 -12.92
C ALA A 4 2.41 -16.76 -12.09
N VAL A 5 1.74 -17.25 -11.04
CA VAL A 5 0.94 -16.38 -10.14
C VAL A 5 1.84 -15.46 -9.34
N SER A 6 2.95 -15.97 -8.78
CA SER A 6 3.91 -15.14 -8.04
C SER A 6 4.58 -14.10 -8.92
N GLN A 7 4.93 -14.45 -10.15
CA GLN A 7 5.50 -13.51 -11.11
C GLN A 7 4.49 -12.42 -11.49
N ASN A 8 3.27 -12.82 -11.87
CA ASN A 8 2.20 -11.87 -12.18
C ASN A 8 1.86 -10.98 -10.98
N LEU A 9 1.92 -11.49 -9.74
CA LEU A 9 1.74 -10.69 -8.53
C LEU A 9 2.76 -9.55 -8.45
N THR A 10 4.03 -9.83 -8.72
CA THR A 10 5.10 -8.82 -8.74
C THR A 10 4.86 -7.79 -9.85
N THR A 11 4.54 -8.24 -11.07
CA THR A 11 4.21 -7.36 -12.20
C THR A 11 3.03 -6.44 -11.88
N VAL A 12 1.94 -7.00 -11.34
CA VAL A 12 0.75 -6.23 -10.94
C VAL A 12 1.12 -5.23 -9.85
N ARG A 13 1.88 -5.62 -8.83
CA ARG A 13 2.33 -4.71 -7.77
C ARG A 13 3.12 -3.53 -8.34
N ASN A 14 4.05 -3.77 -9.26
CA ASN A 14 4.82 -2.71 -9.90
C ASN A 14 3.91 -1.76 -10.70
N ARG A 15 2.98 -2.30 -11.50
CA ARG A 15 2.01 -1.51 -12.27
C ARG A 15 1.11 -0.65 -11.38
N VAL A 16 0.69 -1.19 -10.26
CA VAL A 16 -0.16 -0.44 -9.33
C VAL A 16 0.62 0.71 -8.67
N ASN A 17 1.90 0.52 -8.35
CA ASN A 17 2.73 1.60 -7.82
C ASN A 17 2.88 2.75 -8.83
N GLU A 18 2.95 2.43 -10.12
CA GLU A 18 3.05 3.41 -11.20
C GLU A 18 1.76 4.22 -11.42
N LEU A 19 0.60 3.72 -10.98
CA LEU A 19 -0.65 4.47 -11.01
C LEU A 19 -0.67 5.64 -10.00
N GLY A 20 0.34 5.78 -9.14
CA GLY A 20 0.43 6.87 -8.16
C GLY A 20 -0.60 6.77 -7.03
N VAL A 21 -1.15 5.58 -6.81
CA VAL A 21 -2.19 5.32 -5.80
C VAL A 21 -1.58 5.27 -4.41
N ALA A 22 -2.21 5.92 -3.43
CA ALA A 22 -1.77 5.88 -2.04
C ALA A 22 -2.22 4.56 -1.38
N GLU A 23 -1.28 3.70 -1.01
CA GLU A 23 -1.54 2.44 -0.27
C GLU A 23 -2.34 1.37 -1.04
N PRO A 24 -1.92 0.96 -2.26
CA PRO A 24 -2.58 -0.13 -2.97
C PRO A 24 -2.41 -1.49 -2.29
N LEU A 25 -3.45 -2.32 -2.33
CA LEU A 25 -3.37 -3.70 -1.88
C LEU A 25 -3.26 -4.65 -3.07
N VAL A 26 -2.14 -5.37 -3.18
CA VAL A 26 -1.97 -6.43 -4.18
C VAL A 26 -1.62 -7.74 -3.49
N GLN A 27 -2.57 -8.67 -3.47
CA GLN A 27 -2.46 -9.94 -2.75
C GLN A 27 -2.96 -11.11 -3.60
N ARG A 28 -2.36 -12.29 -3.37
CA ARG A 28 -2.85 -13.53 -3.97
C ARG A 28 -4.09 -14.00 -3.20
N GLN A 29 -5.15 -14.31 -3.92
CA GLN A 29 -6.36 -14.93 -3.37
C GLN A 29 -6.51 -16.35 -3.92
N GLY A 30 -6.34 -17.34 -3.05
CA GLY A 30 -6.41 -18.74 -3.45
C GLY A 30 -5.33 -19.16 -4.45
N ALA A 31 -5.65 -20.15 -5.29
CA ALA A 31 -4.66 -20.77 -6.17
C ALA A 31 -4.36 -19.95 -7.44
N ASN A 32 -5.34 -19.21 -7.98
CA ASN A 32 -5.32 -18.62 -9.32
C ASN A 32 -5.89 -17.19 -9.43
N ARG A 33 -6.09 -16.48 -8.32
CA ARG A 33 -6.59 -15.09 -8.34
C ARG A 33 -5.62 -14.14 -7.66
N ILE A 34 -5.63 -12.90 -8.13
CA ILE A 34 -4.93 -11.77 -7.52
C ILE A 34 -6.00 -10.72 -7.22
N ILE A 35 -6.10 -10.31 -5.96
CA ILE A 35 -6.91 -9.16 -5.56
C ILE A 35 -6.05 -7.92 -5.70
N VAL A 36 -6.62 -6.90 -6.34
CA VAL A 36 -6.05 -5.56 -6.45
C VAL A 36 -7.05 -4.56 -5.91
N GLU A 37 -6.69 -3.83 -4.86
CA GLU A 37 -7.48 -2.73 -4.32
C GLU A 37 -6.76 -1.41 -4.58
N LEU A 38 -7.45 -0.49 -5.24
CA LEU A 38 -6.93 0.80 -5.66
C LEU A 38 -7.71 1.93 -4.97
N PRO A 39 -7.30 2.37 -3.77
CA PRO A 39 -7.99 3.45 -3.07
C PRO A 39 -7.84 4.78 -3.81
N GLY A 40 -8.94 5.51 -4.01
CA GLY A 40 -8.91 6.86 -4.58
C GLY A 40 -8.73 6.95 -6.10
N VAL A 41 -8.71 5.82 -6.82
CA VAL A 41 -8.75 5.82 -8.28
C VAL A 41 -10.14 6.24 -8.75
N GLN A 42 -10.20 7.36 -9.48
CA GLN A 42 -11.45 7.89 -10.05
C GLN A 42 -11.76 7.26 -11.41
N ASP A 43 -10.73 7.02 -12.23
CA ASP A 43 -10.86 6.37 -13.54
C ASP A 43 -10.48 4.88 -13.44
N THR A 44 -11.50 4.03 -13.24
CA THR A 44 -11.31 2.58 -13.22
C THR A 44 -10.95 2.02 -14.60
N ALA A 45 -11.28 2.71 -15.70
CA ALA A 45 -10.98 2.26 -17.04
C ALA A 45 -9.49 2.43 -17.38
N GLU A 46 -8.87 3.53 -16.93
CA GLU A 46 -7.43 3.74 -17.04
C GLU A 46 -6.64 2.69 -16.23
N ALA A 47 -7.03 2.47 -14.97
CA ALA A 47 -6.42 1.45 -14.13
C ALA A 47 -6.54 0.05 -14.76
N LYS A 48 -7.72 -0.31 -15.29
CA LYS A 48 -7.91 -1.57 -16.02
C LYS A 48 -7.02 -1.68 -17.24
N ARG A 49 -6.86 -0.60 -18.00
CA ARG A 49 -6.00 -0.58 -19.19
C ARG A 49 -4.56 -0.90 -18.82
N ILE A 50 -4.06 -0.35 -17.71
CA ILE A 50 -2.67 -0.58 -17.27
C ILE A 50 -2.50 -1.97 -16.64
N LEU A 51 -3.46 -2.42 -15.82
CA LEU A 51 -3.38 -3.72 -15.13
C LEU A 51 -3.69 -4.90 -16.04
N GLY A 52 -4.62 -4.74 -16.98
CA GLY A 52 -5.07 -5.77 -17.91
C GLY A 52 -4.25 -5.87 -19.20
N LYS A 53 -3.40 -4.87 -19.51
CA LYS A 53 -2.52 -4.94 -20.68
C LYS A 53 -1.53 -6.09 -20.54
N THR A 54 -1.65 -7.10 -21.38
CA THR A 54 -0.66 -8.20 -21.41
C THR A 54 0.48 -7.83 -22.34
N ALA A 55 1.12 -6.69 -22.05
CA ALA A 55 2.23 -6.18 -22.83
C ALA A 55 3.51 -6.95 -22.44
N ASN A 56 3.95 -7.84 -23.32
CA ASN A 56 5.30 -8.38 -23.27
C ASN A 56 6.14 -7.70 -24.36
N LEU A 57 7.41 -7.52 -24.07
CA LEU A 57 8.38 -6.95 -25.01
C LEU A 57 9.43 -8.00 -25.32
N GLU A 58 9.74 -8.15 -26.61
CA GLU A 58 10.84 -8.98 -27.09
C GLU A 58 11.80 -8.12 -27.90
N PHE A 59 13.10 -8.29 -27.64
CA PHE A 59 14.16 -7.66 -28.41
C PHE A 59 14.74 -8.70 -29.35
N ARG A 60 14.74 -8.40 -30.65
CA ARG A 60 15.21 -9.30 -31.70
C ARG A 60 16.06 -8.54 -32.72
N LEU A 61 16.95 -9.24 -33.42
CA LEU A 61 17.69 -8.63 -34.53
C LEU A 61 16.83 -8.57 -35.79
N ALA A 62 16.99 -7.50 -36.57
CA ALA A 62 16.48 -7.47 -37.93
C ALA A 62 17.15 -8.58 -38.74
N ALA A 63 16.37 -9.28 -39.56
CA ALA A 63 16.91 -10.34 -40.40
C ALA A 63 17.84 -9.76 -41.45
N GLU A 64 18.89 -10.51 -41.79
CA GLU A 64 19.75 -10.14 -42.92
C GLU A 64 18.99 -10.36 -44.24
N PRO A 65 19.32 -9.61 -45.31
CA PRO A 65 18.64 -9.72 -46.60
C PRO A 65 18.57 -11.15 -47.16
N ASN A 66 19.59 -11.97 -46.87
CA ASN A 66 19.72 -13.34 -47.34
C ASN A 66 19.41 -14.40 -46.26
N ALA A 67 18.80 -13.99 -45.14
CA ALA A 67 18.48 -14.91 -44.06
C ALA A 67 17.46 -15.98 -44.53
N PRO A 68 17.66 -17.27 -44.18
CA PRO A 68 16.71 -18.33 -44.51
C PRO A 68 15.30 -18.02 -43.98
N GLN A 69 14.26 -18.38 -44.75
CA GLN A 69 12.87 -18.17 -44.34
C GLN A 69 12.52 -18.84 -43.00
N ALA A 70 13.18 -19.95 -42.67
CA ALA A 70 12.98 -20.65 -41.40
C ALA A 70 13.50 -19.88 -40.18
N THR A 71 14.43 -18.93 -40.35
CA THR A 71 15.06 -18.17 -39.26
C THR A 71 14.49 -16.76 -39.10
N LYS A 72 13.60 -16.34 -40.00
CA LYS A 72 12.94 -15.03 -39.96
C LYS A 72 11.43 -15.13 -39.86
N GLU A 73 10.82 -14.02 -39.48
CA GLU A 73 9.40 -13.82 -39.35
C GLU A 73 9.10 -12.36 -39.72
N VAL A 74 7.98 -12.14 -40.41
CA VAL A 74 7.58 -10.81 -40.89
C VAL A 74 6.63 -10.20 -39.87
N PHE A 75 6.91 -8.96 -39.47
CA PHE A 75 6.04 -8.22 -38.55
C PHE A 75 5.68 -6.84 -39.11
N GLU A 76 4.43 -6.45 -38.84
CA GLU A 76 3.89 -5.13 -39.15
C GLU A 76 4.32 -4.10 -38.09
N PHE A 77 4.43 -2.84 -38.49
CA PHE A 77 4.63 -1.73 -37.55
C PHE A 77 3.32 -1.35 -36.87
N ARG A 78 3.38 -1.13 -35.55
CA ARG A 78 2.19 -0.78 -34.75
C ARG A 78 1.61 0.59 -35.11
N ASP A 79 2.45 1.52 -35.57
CA ASP A 79 2.09 2.91 -35.85
C ASP A 79 1.15 3.09 -37.05
N GLY A 80 0.92 2.04 -37.85
CA GLY A 80 0.03 2.06 -39.01
C GLY A 80 0.44 3.09 -40.07
N MET A 81 1.66 3.63 -40.03
CA MET A 81 2.12 4.70 -40.94
C MET A 81 2.41 4.20 -42.37
N GLY A 82 1.85 3.05 -42.78
CA GLY A 82 2.10 2.45 -44.09
C GLY A 82 3.56 2.04 -44.30
N ARG A 83 4.34 1.86 -43.23
CA ARG A 83 5.69 1.31 -43.31
C ARG A 83 5.61 -0.13 -43.81
N PRO A 84 6.46 -0.55 -44.77
CA PRO A 84 6.46 -1.93 -45.20
C PRO A 84 6.81 -2.84 -44.03
N PRO A 85 6.25 -4.06 -43.98
CA PRO A 85 6.59 -5.03 -42.95
C PRO A 85 8.09 -5.30 -42.93
N ALA A 86 8.65 -5.57 -41.75
CA ALA A 86 10.08 -5.87 -41.62
C ALA A 86 10.31 -7.35 -41.29
N ASP A 87 11.33 -7.91 -41.94
CA ASP A 87 11.85 -9.23 -41.61
C ASP A 87 12.67 -9.14 -40.30
N VAL A 88 12.30 -9.92 -39.30
CA VAL A 88 12.96 -10.00 -38.00
C VAL A 88 13.39 -11.43 -37.73
N GLU A 89 14.53 -11.64 -37.09
CA GLU A 89 14.94 -12.97 -36.68
C GLU A 89 13.95 -13.59 -35.69
N ARG A 90 13.84 -14.92 -35.70
CA ARG A 90 13.09 -15.67 -34.68
C ARG A 90 13.81 -15.75 -33.34
N SER A 91 15.12 -15.50 -33.33
CA SER A 91 15.94 -15.53 -32.12
C SER A 91 15.57 -14.36 -31.21
N ILE A 92 15.27 -14.65 -29.94
CA ILE A 92 14.99 -13.64 -28.92
C ILE A 92 16.31 -13.32 -28.21
N ILE A 93 16.70 -12.05 -28.21
CA ILE A 93 17.87 -11.58 -27.45
C ILE A 93 17.54 -11.56 -25.96
N LEU A 94 16.46 -10.83 -25.62
CA LEU A 94 15.94 -10.74 -24.26
C LEU A 94 14.47 -10.30 -24.30
N THR A 95 13.83 -10.44 -23.15
CA THR A 95 12.45 -10.06 -22.89
C THR A 95 12.37 -8.91 -21.88
N GLY A 96 11.23 -8.21 -21.84
CA GLY A 96 11.02 -7.06 -20.97
C GLY A 96 11.09 -7.32 -19.46
N ASP A 97 11.06 -8.58 -19.01
CA ASP A 97 11.26 -8.97 -17.60
C ASP A 97 12.69 -8.70 -17.10
N GLN A 98 13.66 -8.59 -18.00
CA GLN A 98 15.06 -8.28 -17.69
C GLN A 98 15.32 -6.77 -17.58
N VAL A 99 14.27 -5.94 -17.66
CA VAL A 99 14.34 -4.48 -17.54
C VAL A 99 14.13 -4.08 -16.07
N THR A 100 15.11 -3.38 -15.51
CA THR A 100 15.05 -2.86 -14.12
C THR A 100 14.53 -1.44 -14.03
N ASP A 101 14.75 -0.63 -15.06
CA ASP A 101 14.28 0.75 -15.13
C ASP A 101 14.10 1.16 -16.59
N ALA A 102 13.13 2.05 -16.83
CA ALA A 102 12.92 2.65 -18.13
C ALA A 102 12.36 4.07 -17.94
N GLN A 103 12.92 5.08 -18.60
CA GLN A 103 12.51 6.47 -18.43
C GLN A 103 12.35 7.16 -19.78
N SER A 104 11.21 7.82 -19.98
CA SER A 104 10.99 8.68 -21.15
C SER A 104 11.78 9.98 -20.99
N ASN A 105 12.55 10.34 -22.01
CA ASN A 105 13.30 11.60 -22.07
C ASN A 105 13.23 12.17 -23.50
N PHE A 106 13.83 13.34 -23.71
CA PHE A 106 14.05 13.90 -25.04
C PHE A 106 15.51 13.76 -25.43
N ASP A 107 15.76 13.53 -26.71
CA ASP A 107 17.11 13.57 -27.28
C ASP A 107 17.58 15.02 -27.50
N GLU A 108 18.81 15.19 -27.97
CA GLU A 108 19.42 16.50 -28.25
C GLU A 108 18.67 17.31 -29.32
N ASN A 109 17.85 16.65 -30.15
CA ASN A 109 17.05 17.24 -31.21
C ASN A 109 15.59 17.49 -30.78
N GLY A 110 15.25 17.24 -29.51
CA GLY A 110 13.89 17.36 -28.99
C GLY A 110 12.95 16.22 -29.39
N GLN A 111 13.47 15.10 -29.91
CA GLN A 111 12.68 13.92 -30.22
C GLN A 111 12.49 13.04 -28.97
N PRO A 112 11.32 12.42 -28.78
CA PRO A 112 11.10 11.49 -27.68
C PRO A 112 12.01 10.25 -27.76
N GLN A 113 12.59 9.87 -26.63
CA GLN A 113 13.38 8.65 -26.46
C GLN A 113 13.03 7.94 -25.14
N VAL A 114 13.33 6.65 -25.04
CA VAL A 114 13.23 5.89 -23.79
C VAL A 114 14.61 5.35 -23.42
N ASN A 115 15.12 5.76 -22.27
CA ASN A 115 16.33 5.20 -21.67
C ASN A 115 15.96 3.92 -20.92
N ILE A 116 16.65 2.82 -21.20
CA ILE A 116 16.40 1.50 -20.61
C ILE A 116 17.62 1.07 -19.81
N ARG A 117 17.38 0.50 -18.64
CA ARG A 117 18.38 -0.18 -17.83
C ARG A 117 17.99 -1.62 -17.58
N LEU A 118 18.83 -2.55 -18.01
CA LEU A 118 18.70 -3.98 -17.81
C LEU A 118 19.33 -4.42 -16.49
N ASP A 119 18.96 -5.61 -16.03
CA ASP A 119 19.70 -6.29 -14.98
C ASP A 119 21.05 -6.85 -15.49
N GLY A 120 21.82 -7.48 -14.60
CA GLY A 120 23.12 -8.04 -14.97
C GLY A 120 23.05 -9.10 -16.07
N HIS A 121 22.04 -9.97 -16.02
CA HIS A 121 21.88 -11.06 -16.98
C HIS A 121 21.45 -10.54 -18.36
N GLY A 122 20.45 -9.66 -18.39
CA GLY A 122 19.99 -8.99 -19.61
C GLY A 122 21.10 -8.16 -20.26
N GLY A 123 21.93 -7.47 -19.47
CA GLY A 123 23.08 -6.72 -19.97
C GLY A 123 24.14 -7.59 -20.67
N GLU A 124 24.40 -8.79 -20.15
CA GLU A 124 25.31 -9.76 -20.79
C GLU A 124 24.75 -10.31 -22.10
N LEU A 125 23.45 -10.66 -22.13
CA LEU A 125 22.77 -11.11 -23.35
C LEU A 125 22.79 -10.03 -24.43
N MET A 126 22.47 -8.80 -24.06
CA MET A 126 22.49 -7.65 -24.97
C MET A 126 23.90 -7.36 -25.49
N THR A 127 24.92 -7.42 -24.62
CA THR A 127 26.32 -7.25 -25.03
C THR A 127 26.74 -8.32 -26.03
N ARG A 128 26.40 -9.59 -25.77
CA ARG A 128 26.73 -10.71 -26.65
C ARG A 128 26.02 -10.58 -28.01
N ALA A 129 24.74 -10.21 -27.98
CA ALA A 129 23.94 -10.04 -29.18
C ALA A 129 24.39 -8.85 -30.02
N THR A 130 24.86 -7.75 -29.43
CA THR A 130 25.24 -6.55 -30.18
C THR A 130 26.71 -6.49 -30.58
N ARG A 131 27.61 -7.22 -29.89
CA ARG A 131 29.07 -7.20 -30.13
C ARG A 131 29.45 -7.38 -31.60
N ASN A 132 28.81 -8.32 -32.29
CA ASN A 132 29.10 -8.66 -33.68
C ASN A 132 28.02 -8.15 -34.65
N ASN A 133 27.06 -7.36 -34.16
CA ASN A 133 25.87 -6.93 -34.92
C ASN A 133 25.74 -5.41 -34.95
N VAL A 134 26.83 -4.68 -34.72
CA VAL A 134 26.89 -3.22 -34.92
C VAL A 134 26.63 -2.91 -36.40
N GLY A 135 25.74 -1.95 -36.66
CA GLY A 135 25.23 -1.60 -37.98
C GLY A 135 23.99 -2.37 -38.41
N ARG A 136 23.59 -3.43 -37.70
CA ARG A 136 22.32 -4.14 -37.96
C ARG A 136 21.15 -3.45 -37.28
N GLY A 137 19.95 -3.67 -37.81
CA GLY A 137 18.71 -3.25 -37.17
C GLY A 137 18.39 -4.12 -35.95
N MET A 138 17.81 -3.53 -34.92
CA MET A 138 17.24 -4.20 -33.75
C MET A 138 15.77 -3.84 -33.67
N ALA A 139 14.91 -4.86 -33.70
CA ALA A 139 13.48 -4.73 -33.56
C ALA A 139 13.09 -4.91 -32.10
N VAL A 140 12.24 -4.01 -31.62
CA VAL A 140 11.52 -4.16 -30.36
C VAL A 140 10.08 -4.52 -30.71
N LEU A 141 9.69 -5.74 -30.35
CA LEU A 141 8.35 -6.25 -30.60
C LEU A 141 7.48 -6.03 -29.38
N PHE A 142 6.30 -5.49 -29.62
CA PHE A 142 5.21 -5.40 -28.69
C PHE A 142 4.27 -6.57 -28.90
N ILE A 143 4.06 -7.33 -27.84
CA ILE A 143 3.19 -8.50 -27.83
C ILE A 143 1.97 -8.13 -27.01
N GLU A 144 0.82 -8.15 -27.66
CA GLU A 144 -0.48 -7.95 -27.04
C GLU A 144 -1.26 -9.25 -27.08
N GLN A 145 -1.98 -9.56 -26.00
CA GLN A 145 -2.90 -10.68 -25.99
C GLN A 145 -4.32 -10.17 -26.17
N ARG A 146 -4.96 -10.62 -27.25
CA ARG A 146 -6.35 -10.33 -27.54
C ARG A 146 -7.23 -11.47 -27.10
N GLU A 147 -8.28 -11.15 -26.35
CA GLU A 147 -9.32 -12.11 -26.00
C GLU A 147 -10.17 -12.41 -27.23
N VAL A 148 -10.24 -13.69 -27.58
CA VAL A 148 -11.14 -14.23 -28.60
C VAL A 148 -12.03 -15.29 -27.95
N PRO A 149 -13.36 -15.20 -28.15
CA PRO A 149 -14.27 -16.20 -27.63
C PRO A 149 -14.01 -17.53 -28.33
N ARG A 150 -13.76 -18.59 -27.56
CA ARG A 150 -13.73 -19.94 -28.06
C ARG A 150 -14.91 -20.70 -27.48
N MET A 151 -15.74 -21.24 -28.35
CA MET A 151 -16.83 -22.11 -27.93
C MET A 151 -16.25 -23.48 -27.56
N VAL A 152 -16.47 -23.91 -26.32
CA VAL A 152 -16.13 -25.26 -25.86
C VAL A 152 -17.37 -25.93 -25.30
N MET A 153 -17.52 -27.23 -25.60
CA MET A 153 -18.57 -28.05 -25.00
C MET A 153 -18.16 -28.35 -23.56
N GLN A 154 -18.88 -27.77 -22.61
CA GLN A 154 -18.66 -27.98 -21.18
C GLN A 154 -19.93 -28.56 -20.56
N GLU A 155 -19.75 -29.59 -19.73
CA GLU A 155 -20.83 -30.15 -18.93
C GLU A 155 -21.13 -29.17 -17.78
N VAL A 156 -22.28 -28.49 -17.86
CA VAL A 156 -22.80 -27.61 -16.81
C VAL A 156 -24.11 -28.25 -16.34
N ASP A 157 -24.16 -28.62 -15.06
CA ASP A 157 -25.32 -29.29 -14.44
C ASP A 157 -25.77 -30.60 -15.13
N GLY A 158 -24.81 -31.40 -15.63
CA GLY A 158 -25.09 -32.71 -16.26
C GLY A 158 -25.58 -32.64 -17.71
N VAL A 159 -25.56 -31.46 -18.33
CA VAL A 159 -25.91 -31.24 -19.73
C VAL A 159 -24.72 -30.62 -20.46
N MET A 160 -24.36 -31.18 -21.61
CA MET A 160 -23.32 -30.62 -22.48
C MET A 160 -23.83 -29.32 -23.09
N GLN A 161 -23.30 -28.19 -22.65
CA GLN A 161 -23.62 -26.86 -23.16
C GLN A 161 -22.41 -26.24 -23.85
N GLU A 162 -22.67 -25.47 -24.91
CA GLU A 162 -21.66 -24.68 -25.58
C GLU A 162 -21.38 -23.42 -24.75
N VAL A 163 -20.26 -23.43 -24.03
CA VAL A 163 -19.84 -22.32 -23.17
C VAL A 163 -18.75 -21.54 -23.88
N SER A 164 -18.93 -20.22 -24.01
CA SER A 164 -17.91 -19.31 -24.51
C SER A 164 -16.83 -19.15 -23.44
N VAL A 165 -15.68 -19.79 -23.63
CA VAL A 165 -14.51 -19.57 -22.77
C VAL A 165 -13.58 -18.53 -23.41
N PRO A 166 -13.08 -17.56 -22.63
CA PRO A 166 -12.10 -16.61 -23.13
C PRO A 166 -10.81 -17.35 -23.49
N THR A 167 -10.42 -17.31 -24.77
CA THR A 167 -9.10 -17.76 -25.23
C THR A 167 -8.29 -16.53 -25.62
N PHE A 168 -6.98 -16.57 -25.41
CA PHE A 168 -6.10 -15.46 -25.75
C PHE A 168 -5.26 -15.80 -26.98
N VAL A 169 -5.20 -14.88 -27.94
CA VAL A 169 -4.32 -14.96 -29.11
C VAL A 169 -3.27 -13.85 -28.99
N GLU A 170 -2.02 -14.21 -29.25
CA GLU A 170 -0.91 -13.24 -29.26
C GLU A 170 -0.82 -12.53 -30.61
N GLU A 171 -0.89 -11.21 -30.59
CA GLU A 171 -0.60 -10.34 -31.71
C GLU A 171 0.77 -9.67 -31.46
N LYS A 172 1.70 -9.79 -32.41
CA LYS A 172 3.04 -9.22 -32.33
C LYS A 172 3.20 -8.11 -33.35
N SER A 173 3.67 -6.95 -32.91
CA SER A 173 3.89 -5.78 -33.77
C SER A 173 5.22 -5.11 -33.44
N ILE A 174 5.87 -4.49 -34.43
CA ILE A 174 7.10 -3.72 -34.21
C ILE A 174 6.72 -2.33 -33.70
N ILE A 175 7.26 -1.95 -32.54
CA ILE A 175 7.14 -0.59 -32.00
C ILE A 175 8.36 0.27 -32.31
N SER A 176 9.53 -0.35 -32.48
CA SER A 176 10.75 0.36 -32.86
C SER A 176 11.65 -0.59 -33.64
N LEU A 177 12.21 -0.08 -34.73
CA LEU A 177 13.26 -0.74 -35.49
C LEU A 177 14.40 0.27 -35.65
N ALA A 178 15.47 0.10 -34.88
CA ALA A 178 16.57 1.05 -34.81
C ALA A 178 17.91 0.38 -35.12
N THR A 179 18.83 1.11 -35.76
CA THR A 179 20.17 0.60 -36.06
C THR A 179 21.05 0.60 -34.81
N ILE A 180 21.73 -0.52 -34.56
CA ILE A 180 22.72 -0.66 -33.48
C ILE A 180 23.95 0.16 -33.85
N GLN A 181 24.21 1.26 -33.12
CA GLN A 181 25.36 2.15 -33.39
C GLN A 181 26.66 1.72 -32.70
N SER A 182 26.54 1.00 -31.59
CA SER A 182 27.66 0.52 -30.78
C SER A 182 27.24 -0.71 -30.01
N THR A 183 28.21 -1.40 -29.40
CA THR A 183 27.93 -2.54 -28.52
C THR A 183 27.14 -2.06 -27.31
N LEU A 184 25.92 -2.59 -27.11
CA LEU A 184 25.02 -2.18 -26.04
C LEU A 184 25.29 -3.01 -24.79
N GLY A 185 25.51 -2.33 -23.67
CA GLY A 185 25.68 -2.95 -22.35
C GLY A 185 24.36 -3.15 -21.62
N ASN A 186 24.38 -2.88 -20.32
CA ASN A 186 23.18 -2.88 -19.47
C ASN A 186 22.29 -1.62 -19.65
N GLN A 187 22.78 -0.57 -20.31
CA GLN A 187 22.04 0.65 -20.54
C GLN A 187 22.06 1.04 -22.02
N PHE A 188 20.90 1.35 -22.56
CA PHE A 188 20.74 1.83 -23.93
C PHE A 188 19.49 2.70 -24.06
N ARG A 189 19.31 3.35 -25.22
CA ARG A 189 18.15 4.19 -25.52
C ARG A 189 17.42 3.72 -26.76
N ILE A 190 16.09 3.79 -26.73
CA ILE A 190 15.22 3.63 -27.89
C ILE A 190 14.87 5.02 -28.39
N THR A 191 15.16 5.30 -29.65
CA THR A 191 14.85 6.57 -30.35
C THR A 191 13.84 6.33 -31.48
N GLY A 192 13.35 7.40 -32.10
CA GLY A 192 12.43 7.32 -33.24
C GLY A 192 10.98 7.02 -32.86
N LEU A 193 10.58 7.35 -31.63
CA LEU A 193 9.20 7.26 -31.15
C LEU A 193 8.38 8.43 -31.70
N GLY A 194 7.13 8.18 -32.09
CA GLY A 194 6.30 9.16 -32.81
C GLY A 194 5.74 10.27 -31.92
N SER A 195 5.62 10.04 -30.61
CA SER A 195 5.12 11.04 -29.67
C SER A 195 5.68 10.90 -28.25
N PRO A 196 5.69 11.99 -27.44
CA PRO A 196 6.04 11.91 -26.02
C PRO A 196 5.14 10.96 -25.22
N ALA A 197 3.85 10.88 -25.59
CA ALA A 197 2.89 9.99 -24.95
C ALA A 197 3.24 8.51 -25.19
N GLU A 198 3.62 8.17 -26.42
CA GLU A 198 4.08 6.83 -26.78
C GLU A 198 5.36 6.44 -26.02
N ALA A 199 6.31 7.37 -25.88
CA ALA A 199 7.52 7.14 -25.10
C ALA A 199 7.23 6.92 -23.61
N SER A 200 6.29 7.70 -23.04
CA SER A 200 5.87 7.54 -21.65
C SER A 200 5.16 6.19 -21.43
N GLU A 201 4.27 5.80 -22.34
CA GLU A 201 3.58 4.52 -22.30
C GLU A 201 4.56 3.35 -22.42
N LEU A 202 5.50 3.41 -23.36
CA LEU A 202 6.53 2.38 -23.52
C LEU A 202 7.41 2.26 -22.26
N ALA A 203 7.83 3.38 -21.69
CA ALA A 203 8.62 3.38 -20.46
C ALA A 203 7.85 2.76 -19.28
N LEU A 204 6.55 3.06 -19.14
CA LEU A 204 5.67 2.45 -18.15
C LEU A 204 5.60 0.92 -18.33
N LEU A 205 5.37 0.45 -19.56
CA LEU A 205 5.24 -0.99 -19.84
C LEU A 205 6.56 -1.75 -19.63
N LEU A 206 7.69 -1.12 -19.92
CA LEU A 206 9.02 -1.66 -19.66
C LEU A 206 9.32 -1.78 -18.16
N ARG A 207 9.02 -0.77 -17.34
CA ARG A 207 9.20 -0.82 -15.88
C ARG A 207 8.24 -1.81 -15.21
N ALA A 208 7.01 -1.87 -15.72
CA ALA A 208 5.98 -2.76 -15.23
C ALA A 208 6.34 -4.24 -15.39
N GLY A 209 7.10 -4.57 -16.44
CA GLY A 209 7.46 -5.94 -16.79
C GLY A 209 6.32 -6.70 -17.46
N GLY A 210 6.70 -7.84 -18.04
CA GLY A 210 5.78 -8.76 -18.69
C GLY A 210 4.93 -9.58 -17.73
N LEU A 211 3.82 -10.14 -18.23
CA LEU A 211 3.04 -11.16 -17.52
C LEU A 211 3.53 -12.55 -17.90
N ALA A 212 3.69 -13.43 -16.90
CA ALA A 212 4.06 -14.83 -17.08
C ALA A 212 2.89 -15.68 -17.61
N ALA A 213 1.66 -15.22 -17.42
CA ALA A 213 0.45 -15.83 -17.96
C ALA A 213 -0.65 -14.79 -18.18
N PRO A 214 -1.55 -14.98 -19.17
CA PRO A 214 -2.72 -14.13 -19.36
C PRO A 214 -3.54 -13.99 -18.08
N MET A 215 -4.08 -12.80 -17.86
CA MET A 215 -5.02 -12.50 -16.79
C MET A 215 -6.26 -11.82 -17.35
N TYR A 216 -7.41 -12.12 -16.77
CA TYR A 216 -8.66 -11.42 -17.04
C TYR A 216 -9.27 -10.96 -15.71
N PHE A 217 -10.12 -9.94 -15.78
CA PHE A 217 -10.83 -9.45 -14.62
C PHE A 217 -11.99 -10.41 -14.30
N ALA A 218 -11.84 -11.19 -13.23
CA ALA A 218 -12.85 -12.16 -12.80
C ALA A 218 -14.04 -11.49 -12.10
N GLU A 219 -13.78 -10.45 -11.31
CA GLU A 219 -14.79 -9.71 -10.55
C GLU A 219 -14.31 -8.27 -10.35
N GLU A 220 -15.24 -7.32 -10.40
CA GLU A 220 -14.98 -5.89 -10.17
C GLU A 220 -15.93 -5.35 -9.10
N ARG A 221 -15.37 -4.59 -8.16
CA ARG A 221 -16.14 -3.82 -7.20
C ARG A 221 -15.54 -2.45 -7.01
N THR A 222 -16.29 -1.41 -7.37
CA THR A 222 -15.90 -0.02 -7.11
C THR A 222 -16.52 0.43 -5.80
N ILE A 223 -15.69 0.80 -4.83
CA ILE A 223 -16.16 1.49 -3.62
C ILE A 223 -16.06 2.98 -3.87
N GLY A 224 -17.18 3.68 -3.89
CA GLY A 224 -17.23 5.11 -4.16
C GLY A 224 -16.52 5.93 -3.07
N PRO A 225 -15.88 7.06 -3.41
CA PRO A 225 -15.26 7.97 -2.43
C PRO A 225 -16.23 8.43 -1.32
N SER A 226 -17.53 8.52 -1.64
CA SER A 226 -18.59 8.89 -0.70
C SER A 226 -18.70 7.91 0.48
N LEU A 227 -18.62 6.59 0.23
CA LEU A 227 -18.68 5.57 1.28
C LEU A 227 -17.47 5.65 2.21
N GLY A 228 -16.29 5.97 1.68
CA GLY A 228 -15.08 6.18 2.49
C GLY A 228 -15.20 7.42 3.38
N ALA A 229 -15.65 8.54 2.82
CA ALA A 229 -15.88 9.78 3.56
C ALA A 229 -16.96 9.62 4.64
N GLU A 230 -18.04 8.92 4.33
CA GLU A 230 -19.12 8.61 5.27
C GLU A 230 -18.61 7.75 6.43
N ASN A 231 -17.80 6.72 6.16
CA ASN A 231 -17.19 5.90 7.20
C ASN A 231 -16.26 6.69 8.13
N ILE A 232 -15.46 7.62 7.59
CA ILE A 232 -14.60 8.49 8.39
C ILE A 232 -15.45 9.44 9.24
N SER A 233 -16.46 10.07 8.65
CA SER A 233 -17.38 10.97 9.35
C SER A 233 -18.10 10.26 10.51
N ASN A 234 -18.65 9.07 10.24
CA ASN A 234 -19.30 8.23 11.24
C ASN A 234 -18.31 7.79 12.34
N GLY A 235 -17.07 7.45 11.98
CA GLY A 235 -16.02 7.11 12.94
C GLY A 235 -15.64 8.27 13.86
N ILE A 236 -15.51 9.48 13.33
CA ILE A 236 -15.26 10.70 14.13
C ILE A 236 -16.45 10.96 15.06
N ALA A 237 -17.68 10.89 14.55
CA ALA A 237 -18.89 11.09 15.35
C ALA A 237 -19.00 10.06 16.49
N ALA A 238 -18.73 8.78 16.21
CA ALA A 238 -18.68 7.72 17.23
C ALA A 238 -17.61 7.99 18.29
N THR A 239 -16.44 8.46 17.89
CA THR A 239 -15.34 8.80 18.81
C THR A 239 -15.72 9.97 19.71
N GLN A 240 -16.32 11.02 19.16
CA GLN A 240 -16.80 12.19 19.92
C GLN A 240 -17.89 11.79 20.92
N LEU A 241 -18.87 11.01 20.48
CA LEU A 241 -19.94 10.52 21.35
C LEU A 241 -19.39 9.64 22.48
N GLY A 242 -18.52 8.69 22.16
CA GLY A 242 -17.86 7.83 23.15
C GLY A 242 -17.03 8.62 24.15
N PHE A 243 -16.31 9.65 23.68
CA PHE A 243 -15.52 10.55 24.52
C PHE A 243 -16.40 11.36 25.50
N ILE A 244 -17.52 11.91 25.02
CA ILE A 244 -18.47 12.64 25.87
C ILE A 244 -19.09 11.73 26.93
N LEU A 245 -19.53 10.53 26.53
CA LEU A 245 -20.11 9.54 27.44
C LEU A 245 -19.09 9.09 28.50
N ALA A 246 -17.84 8.88 28.11
CA ALA A 246 -16.74 8.54 29.02
C ALA A 246 -16.48 9.64 30.05
N MET A 247 -16.38 10.91 29.62
CA MET A 247 -16.21 12.03 30.54
C MET A 247 -17.40 12.15 31.50
N LEU A 248 -18.62 12.02 30.99
CA LEU A 248 -19.83 12.05 31.81
C LEU A 248 -19.81 10.94 32.86
N PHE A 249 -19.47 9.71 32.47
CA PHE A 249 -19.32 8.59 33.39
C PHE A 249 -18.29 8.89 34.49
N MET A 250 -17.11 9.42 34.12
CA MET A 250 -16.07 9.77 35.08
C MET A 250 -16.55 10.82 36.08
N VAL A 251 -17.19 11.89 35.61
CA VAL A 251 -17.73 12.95 36.47
C VAL A 251 -18.84 12.44 37.38
N VAL A 252 -19.74 11.57 36.90
CA VAL A 252 -20.84 11.03 37.71
C VAL A 252 -20.33 10.08 38.79
N VAL A 253 -19.40 9.18 38.47
CA VAL A 253 -18.91 8.15 39.40
C VAL A 253 -17.86 8.69 40.36
N TYR A 254 -16.92 9.51 39.88
CA TYR A 254 -15.75 9.98 40.64
C TYR A 254 -15.80 11.47 41.00
N ARG A 255 -16.88 12.19 40.64
CA ARG A 255 -17.12 13.60 40.99
C ARG A 255 -15.92 14.49 40.69
N GLY A 256 -15.32 15.11 41.71
CA GLY A 256 -14.21 16.05 41.51
C GLY A 256 -12.95 15.40 40.91
N PHE A 257 -12.65 14.16 41.29
CA PHE A 257 -11.56 13.39 40.66
C PHE A 257 -11.91 13.00 39.21
N GLY A 258 -13.18 12.71 38.96
CA GLY A 258 -13.70 12.46 37.61
C GLY A 258 -13.54 13.66 36.68
N PHE A 259 -13.76 14.86 37.19
CA PHE A 259 -13.54 16.10 36.44
C PHE A 259 -12.05 16.31 36.12
N LEU A 260 -11.14 16.11 37.08
CA LEU A 260 -9.70 16.18 36.82
C LEU A 260 -9.23 15.13 35.80
N ALA A 261 -9.74 13.90 35.91
CA ALA A 261 -9.47 12.85 34.92
C ALA A 261 -9.98 13.21 33.53
N SER A 262 -11.13 13.90 33.43
CA SER A 262 -11.67 14.33 32.14
C SER A 262 -10.78 15.38 31.48
N ILE A 263 -10.17 16.28 32.26
CA ILE A 263 -9.16 17.23 31.77
C ILE A 263 -7.91 16.47 31.26
N ALA A 264 -7.40 15.54 32.05
CA ALA A 264 -6.25 14.72 31.64
C ALA A 264 -6.56 13.89 30.37
N LEU A 265 -7.76 13.32 30.27
CA LEU A 265 -8.21 12.55 29.11
C LEU A 265 -8.31 13.44 27.85
N SER A 266 -8.81 14.67 27.99
CA SER A 266 -8.85 15.65 26.91
C SER A 266 -7.44 16.02 26.43
N PHE A 267 -6.54 16.24 27.37
CA PHE A 267 -5.13 16.51 27.07
C PHE A 267 -4.48 15.31 26.37
N ASN A 268 -4.78 14.07 26.80
CA ASN A 268 -4.30 12.86 26.14
C ASN A 268 -4.74 12.76 24.68
N LEU A 269 -6.02 13.06 24.38
CA LEU A 269 -6.53 13.03 23.00
C LEU A 269 -5.81 14.07 22.13
N ILE A 270 -5.61 15.28 22.64
CA ILE A 270 -4.87 16.34 21.94
C ILE A 270 -3.42 15.91 21.67
N LEU A 271 -2.76 15.33 22.68
CA LEU A 271 -1.38 14.86 22.57
C LEU A 271 -1.23 13.74 21.54
N LEU A 272 -2.17 12.79 21.52
CA LEU A 272 -2.24 11.72 20.51
C LEU A 272 -2.35 12.30 19.10
N LEU A 273 -3.32 13.19 18.87
CA LEU A 273 -3.53 13.81 17.55
C LEU A 273 -2.31 14.63 17.11
N ALA A 274 -1.68 15.35 18.04
CA ALA A 274 -0.45 16.09 17.77
C ALA A 274 0.71 15.17 17.35
N LEU A 275 0.90 14.04 18.03
CA LEU A 275 1.94 13.06 17.68
C LEU A 275 1.67 12.37 16.35
N MET A 276 0.41 12.01 16.07
CA MET A 276 0.02 11.47 14.76
C MET A 276 0.34 12.47 13.64
N SER A 277 0.01 13.74 13.84
CA SER A 277 0.30 14.80 12.88
C SER A 277 1.80 15.01 12.68
N LEU A 278 2.60 14.94 13.75
CA LEU A 278 4.05 15.14 13.70
C LEU A 278 4.78 14.00 12.96
N LEU A 279 4.26 12.78 13.07
CA LEU A 279 4.82 11.60 12.40
C LEU A 279 4.24 11.35 10.99
N GLY A 280 3.30 12.18 10.53
CA GLY A 280 2.62 12.00 9.25
C GLY A 280 1.78 10.71 9.19
N ALA A 281 1.26 10.24 10.33
CA ALA A 281 0.48 9.01 10.40
C ALA A 281 -0.90 9.20 9.74
N THR A 282 -1.31 8.27 8.89
CA THR A 282 -2.59 8.31 8.19
C THR A 282 -3.76 7.95 9.12
N LEU A 283 -4.81 8.79 9.10
CA LEU A 283 -6.05 8.55 9.85
C LEU A 283 -7.00 7.68 9.02
N THR A 284 -6.95 6.37 9.23
CA THR A 284 -7.83 5.38 8.58
C THR A 284 -8.98 4.96 9.50
N LEU A 285 -9.99 4.26 8.98
CA LEU A 285 -11.09 3.74 9.81
C LEU A 285 -10.58 2.81 10.93
N PRO A 286 -9.66 1.84 10.68
CA PRO A 286 -9.01 1.11 11.76
C PRO A 286 -8.19 2.01 12.67
N GLY A 287 -7.51 3.03 12.15
CA GLY A 287 -6.84 4.04 12.97
C GLY A 287 -7.78 4.70 13.98
N ILE A 288 -8.97 5.13 13.56
CA ILE A 288 -10.01 5.69 14.44
C ILE A 288 -10.42 4.68 15.51
N ALA A 289 -10.59 3.40 15.17
CA ALA A 289 -10.86 2.35 16.17
C ALA A 289 -9.72 2.22 17.20
N GLY A 290 -8.46 2.42 16.79
CA GLY A 290 -7.32 2.51 17.70
C GLY A 290 -7.40 3.70 18.65
N ILE A 291 -7.87 4.86 18.18
CA ILE A 291 -8.13 6.03 19.04
C ILE A 291 -9.20 5.70 20.08
N VAL A 292 -10.32 5.10 19.67
CA VAL A 292 -11.40 4.72 20.60
C VAL A 292 -10.91 3.71 21.65
N LEU A 293 -10.13 2.71 21.23
CA LEU A 293 -9.57 1.70 22.14
C LEU A 293 -8.60 2.31 23.15
N THR A 294 -7.68 3.15 22.68
CA THR A 294 -6.69 3.82 23.54
C THR A 294 -7.33 4.81 24.51
N LEU A 295 -8.39 5.47 24.09
CA LEU A 295 -9.20 6.32 24.96
C LEU A 295 -9.87 5.51 26.08
N GLY A 296 -10.42 4.33 25.75
CA GLY A 296 -10.97 3.40 26.73
C GLY A 296 -9.93 2.97 27.79
N MET A 297 -8.74 2.59 27.35
CA MET A 297 -7.63 2.20 28.24
C MET A 297 -7.13 3.37 29.09
N ALA A 298 -7.12 4.60 28.56
CA ALA A 298 -6.73 5.79 29.30
C ALA A 298 -7.69 6.09 30.47
N ILE A 299 -8.97 5.75 30.34
CA ILE A 299 -9.95 5.84 31.43
C ILE A 299 -9.66 4.80 32.50
N ASP A 300 -9.40 3.55 32.10
CA ASP A 300 -9.14 2.44 33.01
C ASP A 300 -7.93 2.71 33.93
N ALA A 301 -6.85 3.27 33.38
CA ALA A 301 -5.68 3.68 34.16
C ALA A 301 -6.04 4.68 35.27
N ASN A 302 -6.87 5.69 34.96
CA ASN A 302 -7.33 6.68 35.94
C ASN A 302 -8.27 6.05 36.98
N VAL A 303 -9.16 5.15 36.56
CA VAL A 303 -10.06 4.40 37.44
C VAL A 303 -9.27 3.56 38.46
N LEU A 304 -8.23 2.85 38.02
CA LEU A 304 -7.38 2.03 38.89
C LEU A 304 -6.65 2.88 39.93
N ILE A 305 -6.07 4.02 39.52
CA ILE A 305 -5.42 4.98 40.43
C ILE A 305 -6.43 5.46 41.47
N PHE A 306 -7.63 5.86 41.06
CA PHE A 306 -8.65 6.38 41.98
C PHE A 306 -9.20 5.32 42.94
N ALA A 307 -9.36 4.09 42.47
CA ALA A 307 -9.73 2.96 43.32
C ALA A 307 -8.67 2.74 44.40
N ARG A 308 -7.38 2.74 44.02
CA ARG A 308 -6.29 2.52 44.99
C ARG A 308 -6.16 3.66 46.00
N ILE A 309 -6.28 4.91 45.55
CA ILE A 309 -6.32 6.07 46.45
C ILE A 309 -7.50 5.96 47.44
N ARG A 310 -8.68 5.52 46.96
CA ARG A 310 -9.86 5.33 47.82
C ARG A 310 -9.63 4.24 48.88
N GLU A 311 -8.98 3.15 48.52
CA GLU A 311 -8.64 2.08 49.47
C GLU A 311 -7.71 2.57 50.58
N GLU A 312 -6.67 3.33 50.23
CA GLU A 312 -5.74 3.91 51.22
C GLU A 312 -6.42 4.95 52.12
N LEU A 313 -7.32 5.77 51.58
CA LEU A 313 -8.12 6.71 52.38
C LEU A 313 -9.05 5.97 53.35
N LYS A 314 -9.66 4.86 52.94
CA LYS A 314 -10.49 4.02 53.82
C LYS A 314 -9.67 3.32 54.90
N ALA A 315 -8.41 2.97 54.61
CA ALA A 315 -7.47 2.42 55.58
C ALA A 315 -6.96 3.48 56.60
N GLY A 316 -7.39 4.74 56.48
CA GLY A 316 -7.04 5.82 57.41
C GLY A 316 -5.74 6.55 57.05
N ALA A 317 -5.18 6.33 55.87
CA ALA A 317 -4.01 7.09 55.42
C ALA A 317 -4.33 8.58 55.25
N SER A 318 -3.34 9.43 55.49
CA SER A 318 -3.48 10.86 55.22
C SER A 318 -3.65 11.09 53.71
N ALA A 319 -4.37 12.16 53.36
CA ALA A 319 -4.58 12.66 52.00
C ALA A 319 -3.40 12.47 51.04
N GLN A 320 -2.25 13.05 51.39
CA GLN A 320 -1.05 13.05 50.57
C GLN A 320 -0.40 11.67 50.50
N ARG A 321 -0.45 10.90 51.60
CA ARG A 321 0.07 9.53 51.64
C ARG A 321 -0.77 8.58 50.79
N ALA A 322 -2.09 8.69 50.86
CA ALA A 322 -3.01 7.89 50.05
C ALA A 322 -2.81 8.12 48.54
N ILE A 323 -2.53 9.36 48.14
CA ILE A 323 -2.20 9.69 46.74
C ILE A 323 -0.87 9.05 46.34
N HIS A 324 0.18 9.25 47.13
CA HIS A 324 1.50 8.67 46.83
C HIS A 324 1.44 7.14 46.71
N GLU A 325 0.89 6.47 47.72
CA GLU A 325 0.73 5.01 47.75
C GLU A 325 -0.21 4.52 46.64
N GLY A 326 -1.26 5.27 46.34
CA GLY A 326 -2.19 4.97 45.26
C GLY A 326 -1.52 4.95 43.89
N PHE A 327 -0.72 5.98 43.58
CA PHE A 327 0.05 6.05 42.35
C PHE A 327 1.13 4.98 42.26
N ASP A 328 1.91 4.77 43.33
CA ASP A 328 3.00 3.78 43.33
C ASP A 328 2.48 2.35 43.12
N LYS A 329 1.38 1.98 43.80
CA LYS A 329 0.80 0.65 43.67
C LYS A 329 0.05 0.45 42.35
N ALA A 330 -0.57 1.49 41.81
CA ALA A 330 -1.22 1.42 40.51
C ALA A 330 -0.22 1.41 39.35
N PHE A 331 0.96 2.01 39.52
CA PHE A 331 1.96 2.16 38.46
C PHE A 331 2.37 0.82 37.84
N THR A 332 2.70 -0.19 38.66
CA THR A 332 3.14 -1.50 38.16
C THR A 332 2.05 -2.19 37.35
N ALA A 333 0.81 -2.18 37.85
CA ALA A 333 -0.33 -2.77 37.15
C ALA A 333 -0.63 -2.06 35.82
N ILE A 334 -0.57 -0.72 35.79
CA ILE A 334 -0.79 0.08 34.58
C ILE A 334 0.32 -0.17 33.57
N LEU A 335 1.57 -0.21 34.02
CA LEU A 335 2.72 -0.44 33.16
C LEU A 335 2.67 -1.85 32.54
N ASP A 336 2.38 -2.88 33.34
CA ASP A 336 2.32 -4.27 32.86
C ASP A 336 1.22 -4.47 31.81
N SER A 337 0.02 -3.92 32.07
CA SER A 337 -1.11 -4.01 31.13
C SER A 337 -0.83 -3.26 29.81
N ASN A 338 -0.20 -2.08 29.88
CA ASN A 338 0.11 -1.29 28.69
C ASN A 338 1.31 -1.83 27.92
N LEU A 339 2.33 -2.38 28.59
CA LEU A 339 3.52 -2.91 27.95
C LEU A 339 3.20 -4.13 27.08
N THR A 340 2.33 -5.02 27.57
CA THR A 340 1.86 -6.18 26.79
C THR A 340 1.07 -5.73 25.55
N THR A 341 0.22 -4.71 25.68
CA THR A 341 -0.53 -4.15 24.55
C THR A 341 0.39 -3.42 23.55
N LEU A 342 1.41 -2.72 24.04
CA LEU A 342 2.42 -2.07 23.20
C LEU A 342 3.22 -3.10 22.39
N LEU A 343 3.51 -4.26 22.97
CA LEU A 343 4.18 -5.36 22.27
C LEU A 343 3.31 -5.91 21.13
N VAL A 344 2.00 -6.06 21.35
CA VAL A 344 1.05 -6.40 20.28
C VAL A 344 1.06 -5.32 19.19
N GLY A 345 1.03 -4.04 19.57
CA GLY A 345 1.14 -2.92 18.64
C GLY A 345 2.42 -2.97 17.79
N ALA A 346 3.57 -3.28 18.40
CA ALA A 346 4.84 -3.41 17.70
C ALA A 346 4.83 -4.58 16.70
N ILE A 347 4.27 -5.73 17.08
CA ILE A 347 4.12 -6.89 16.20
C ILE A 347 3.21 -6.55 15.01
N LEU A 348 2.06 -5.91 15.27
CA LEU A 348 1.15 -5.47 14.21
C LEU A 348 1.82 -4.46 13.27
N PHE A 349 2.62 -3.52 13.79
CA PHE A 349 3.33 -2.56 12.96
C PHE A 349 4.39 -3.22 12.06
N ALA A 350 5.11 -4.23 12.56
CA ALA A 350 6.17 -4.92 11.84
C ALA A 350 5.64 -5.91 10.80
N MET A 351 4.55 -6.62 11.11
CA MET A 351 4.06 -7.75 10.31
C MET A 351 2.78 -7.45 9.51
N ALA A 352 1.98 -6.47 9.90
CA ALA A 352 0.73 -6.17 9.21
C ALA A 352 0.92 -5.23 8.03
N SER A 353 -0.04 -5.26 7.10
CA SER A 353 -0.05 -4.41 5.90
C SER A 353 -1.29 -3.51 5.87
N GLY A 354 -1.18 -2.40 5.15
CA GLY A 354 -2.29 -1.47 4.88
C GLY A 354 -2.97 -0.94 6.16
N PRO A 355 -4.31 -1.03 6.27
CA PRO A 355 -5.07 -0.40 7.36
C PRO A 355 -4.70 -0.89 8.77
N ILE A 356 -4.24 -2.14 8.91
CA ILE A 356 -3.86 -2.71 10.21
C ILE A 356 -2.59 -2.04 10.75
N LYS A 357 -1.69 -1.60 9.86
CA LYS A 357 -0.50 -0.85 10.24
C LYS A 357 -0.87 0.53 10.79
N GLY A 358 -1.85 1.21 10.18
CA GLY A 358 -2.41 2.46 10.70
C GLY A 358 -3.00 2.29 12.10
N PHE A 359 -3.80 1.23 12.31
CA PHE A 359 -4.29 0.86 13.65
C PHE A 359 -3.13 0.65 14.64
N ALA A 360 -2.09 -0.09 14.25
CA ALA A 360 -0.93 -0.35 15.12
C ALA A 360 -0.21 0.92 15.56
N VAL A 361 -0.04 1.90 14.65
CA VAL A 361 0.57 3.20 14.97
C VAL A 361 -0.31 3.97 15.97
N THR A 362 -1.61 4.06 15.71
CA THR A 362 -2.54 4.77 16.62
C THR A 362 -2.59 4.13 18.01
N LEU A 363 -2.62 2.79 18.07
CA LEU A 363 -2.61 2.04 19.31
C LEU A 363 -1.33 2.29 20.11
N SER A 364 -0.17 2.17 19.45
CA SER A 364 1.13 2.31 20.10
C SER A 364 1.36 3.72 20.63
N LEU A 365 1.06 4.74 19.81
CA LEU A 365 1.15 6.13 20.24
C LEU A 365 0.17 6.42 21.37
N GLY A 366 -1.07 5.92 21.28
CA GLY A 366 -2.08 6.17 22.30
C GLY A 366 -1.78 5.52 23.64
N ILE A 367 -1.11 4.37 23.65
CA ILE A 367 -0.60 3.77 24.89
C ILE A 367 0.49 4.64 25.50
N VAL A 368 1.45 5.12 24.69
CA VAL A 368 2.54 5.98 25.20
C VAL A 368 1.98 7.29 25.76
N THR A 369 1.05 7.93 25.06
CA THR A 369 0.43 9.17 25.55
C THR A 369 -0.48 8.94 26.75
N SER A 370 -1.20 7.82 26.80
CA SER A 370 -2.07 7.51 27.94
C SER A 370 -1.26 7.26 29.21
N LEU A 371 -0.12 6.55 29.11
CA LEU A 371 0.78 6.30 30.23
C LEU A 371 1.34 7.62 30.78
N PHE A 372 1.80 8.49 29.88
CA PHE A 372 2.25 9.84 30.23
C PHE A 372 1.14 10.65 30.92
N SER A 373 -0.07 10.65 30.37
CA SER A 373 -1.20 11.41 30.91
C SER A 373 -1.68 10.88 32.26
N ALA A 374 -1.80 9.56 32.42
CA ALA A 374 -2.26 8.94 33.66
C ALA A 374 -1.25 9.15 34.79
N ILE A 375 0.05 8.98 34.53
CA ILE A 375 1.07 8.99 35.58
C ILE A 375 1.55 10.41 35.91
N LEU A 376 1.78 11.25 34.90
CA LEU A 376 2.34 12.60 35.12
C LEU A 376 1.25 13.66 35.19
N VAL A 377 0.39 13.76 34.18
CA VAL A 377 -0.60 14.84 34.09
C VAL A 377 -1.64 14.72 35.20
N THR A 378 -2.20 13.53 35.40
CA THR A 378 -3.24 13.31 36.43
C THR A 378 -2.66 13.49 37.84
N ARG A 379 -1.44 13.01 38.10
CA ARG A 379 -0.74 13.24 39.38
C ARG A 379 -0.47 14.71 39.64
N ALA A 380 -0.01 15.44 38.63
CA ALA A 380 0.23 16.88 38.72
C ALA A 380 -1.06 17.65 39.02
N LEU A 381 -2.16 17.35 38.33
CA LEU A 381 -3.46 17.98 38.55
C LEU A 381 -4.00 17.72 39.97
N ILE A 382 -3.91 16.48 40.43
CA ILE A 382 -4.36 16.10 41.78
C ILE A 382 -3.51 16.82 42.85
N ASN A 383 -2.19 16.80 42.70
CA ASN A 383 -1.29 17.47 43.63
C ASN A 383 -1.45 18.99 43.63
N LEU A 384 -1.72 19.61 42.47
CA LEU A 384 -2.00 21.04 42.36
C LEU A 384 -3.31 21.41 43.06
N MET A 385 -4.36 20.60 42.90
CA MET A 385 -5.66 20.85 43.52
C MET A 385 -5.66 20.61 45.05
N LEU A 386 -4.79 19.71 45.54
CA LEU A 386 -4.69 19.32 46.95
C LEU A 386 -3.51 19.95 47.69
N GLY A 387 -2.61 20.62 46.97
CA GLY A 387 -1.50 21.37 47.52
C GLY A 387 -2.00 22.42 48.51
N GLY A 388 -1.72 22.21 49.80
CA GLY A 388 -2.08 23.15 50.88
C GLY A 388 -3.41 22.89 51.59
N ARG A 389 -4.18 21.84 51.27
CA ARG A 389 -5.48 21.55 51.94
C ARG A 389 -5.43 20.26 52.78
N THR A 390 -5.88 20.35 54.04
CA THR A 390 -5.95 19.22 54.99
C THR A 390 -7.07 18.22 54.67
N GLY A 391 -6.90 16.97 55.13
CA GLY A 391 -7.64 15.78 54.71
C GLY A 391 -9.18 15.78 54.84
N LYS A 392 -9.78 16.72 55.57
CA LYS A 392 -11.25 16.91 55.61
C LYS A 392 -11.83 17.41 54.28
N THR A 393 -11.01 18.00 53.41
CA THR A 393 -11.44 18.49 52.09
C THR A 393 -11.56 17.35 51.07
N LEU A 394 -10.73 16.31 51.21
CA LEU A 394 -10.76 15.15 50.31
C LEU A 394 -12.03 14.33 50.43
N SER A 395 -12.52 14.09 51.65
CA SER A 395 -13.80 13.37 51.80
C SER A 395 -14.97 14.16 51.21
N LYS A 396 -14.93 15.50 51.22
CA LYS A 396 -15.93 16.40 50.59
C LYS A 396 -15.81 16.55 49.07
N ILE A 397 -14.67 16.19 48.48
CA ILE A 397 -14.49 16.15 47.02
C ILE A 397 -14.90 14.77 46.48
N TRP A 398 -14.92 13.76 47.36
CA TRP A 398 -15.31 12.39 47.11
C TRP A 398 -16.82 12.13 47.36
N LEU A 399 -17.36 12.62 48.48
CA LEU A 399 -18.80 12.74 48.78
C LEU A 399 -19.42 13.91 48.00
#